data_AF-A0A653F5X0-F1
#
_entry.id   AF-A0A653F5X0-F1
#
_cell.length_a   1.000
_cell.length_b   1.000
_cell.length_c   1.000
_cell.angle_alpha   90.00
_cell.angle_beta   90.00
_cell.angle_gamma   90.00
#
_symmetry.space_group_name_H-M   'P 1'
#
loop_
_entity.id
_entity.type
_entity.pdbx_description
1 polymer ?
#
loop_
_entity_poly.entity_id
_entity_poly.type
_entity_poly.pdbx_seq_one_letter_code
_entity_poly.pdbx_strand_id
1 'polypeptide(L)'
;MSGDGSNGFFWRGDGQGLVEADYTLTIPAIPVTLGASGVLKLPITGNITGLSVEPFTIHGGGGAAIPVNLDLVVDGESGGIGIPISLPGDIHFTVHIDGLPITITVPLDSSLEPIQVPRITISEIPLNLTLGSDSTMLNVGIAGNIGGITVPVFHLDAAPGYGNTTDAPSSGFFNSGDGNASGFGNVGDTISGLWNVGSQVSGFENYGGELLSGLTNLGNTMSGISNTNALGLAVAGIVSGVNNIGSRLSGLFLNGTVPY
;
A
#
# COMPACT_ATOMS: atom_id res chain seq x y z
N MET A 1 -47.86 21.02 -15.57
CA MET A 1 -46.49 20.44 -15.61
C MET A 1 -46.61 19.00 -16.09
N SER A 2 -45.52 18.39 -16.54
CA SER A 2 -45.43 16.95 -16.83
C SER A 2 -44.22 16.40 -16.11
N GLY A 3 -44.36 15.26 -15.45
CA GLY A 3 -43.36 14.71 -14.53
C GLY A 3 -44.02 14.29 -13.21
N ASP A 4 -43.85 13.04 -12.82
CA ASP A 4 -44.31 12.48 -11.54
C ASP A 4 -43.19 12.51 -10.48
N GLY A 5 -43.55 12.27 -9.21
CA GLY A 5 -42.62 12.05 -8.09
C GLY A 5 -41.66 13.20 -7.78
N SER A 6 -41.87 14.41 -8.30
CA SER A 6 -40.86 15.48 -8.30
C SER A 6 -41.00 16.46 -7.13
N ASN A 7 -39.87 16.81 -6.52
CA ASN A 7 -39.78 17.67 -5.33
C ASN A 7 -39.55 19.14 -5.70
N GLY A 8 -40.56 19.79 -6.29
CA GLY A 8 -40.54 21.23 -6.54
C GLY A 8 -41.37 21.72 -7.73
N PHE A 9 -41.73 23.00 -7.72
CA PHE A 9 -42.69 23.59 -8.67
C PHE A 9 -42.15 23.83 -10.10
N PHE A 10 -40.83 23.89 -10.29
CA PHE A 10 -40.23 24.23 -11.59
C PHE A 10 -39.71 23.03 -12.39
N TRP A 11 -39.90 21.81 -11.88
CA TRP A 11 -39.46 20.59 -12.55
C TRP A 11 -40.40 20.17 -13.70
N ARG A 12 -39.85 19.44 -14.68
CA ARG A 12 -40.49 19.17 -16.00
C ARG A 12 -40.25 17.75 -16.54
N GLY A 13 -39.93 16.81 -15.66
CA GLY A 13 -39.73 15.39 -15.93
C GLY A 13 -39.90 14.60 -14.63
N ASP A 14 -39.81 13.28 -14.70
CA ASP A 14 -40.06 12.41 -13.54
C ASP A 14 -38.89 12.39 -12.53
N GLY A 15 -39.21 12.24 -11.24
CA GLY A 15 -38.22 12.05 -10.17
C GLY A 15 -37.20 13.19 -10.03
N GLN A 16 -37.61 14.44 -10.28
CA GLN A 16 -36.69 15.59 -10.30
C GLN A 16 -36.66 16.33 -8.96
N GLY A 17 -35.47 16.82 -8.58
CA GLY A 17 -35.26 17.61 -7.36
C GLY A 17 -35.38 16.83 -6.05
N LEU A 18 -35.32 15.49 -6.11
CA LEU A 18 -35.29 14.62 -4.94
C LEU A 18 -34.10 14.97 -4.04
N VAL A 19 -34.25 14.76 -2.73
CA VAL A 19 -33.15 14.94 -1.76
C VAL A 19 -32.58 13.58 -1.43
N GLU A 20 -31.38 13.34 -1.95
CA GLU A 20 -30.49 12.23 -1.62
C GLU A 20 -29.42 12.75 -0.65
N ALA A 21 -29.05 11.96 0.37
CA ALA A 21 -28.02 12.38 1.33
C ALA A 21 -27.21 11.21 1.89
N ASP A 22 -25.94 11.16 1.51
CA ASP A 22 -24.93 10.27 2.10
C ASP A 22 -24.09 10.97 3.15
N TYR A 23 -23.84 10.30 4.27
CA TYR A 23 -22.76 10.67 5.18
C TYR A 23 -21.91 9.46 5.56
N THR A 24 -20.65 9.49 5.11
CA THR A 24 -19.66 8.45 5.41
C THR A 24 -18.61 8.99 6.38
N LEU A 25 -18.40 8.28 7.48
CA LEU A 25 -17.26 8.52 8.37
C LEU A 25 -16.07 7.71 7.83
N THR A 26 -15.04 8.40 7.34
CA THR A 26 -13.78 7.77 6.95
C THR A 26 -12.74 7.98 8.04
N ILE A 27 -12.34 6.88 8.68
CA ILE A 27 -11.18 6.83 9.58
C ILE A 27 -9.96 6.54 8.69
N PRO A 28 -8.96 7.45 8.62
CA PRO A 28 -7.75 7.22 7.83
C PRO A 28 -6.91 6.10 8.44
N ALA A 29 -6.17 5.37 7.59
CA ALA A 29 -5.33 4.27 8.03
C ALA A 29 -4.20 4.75 8.95
N ILE A 30 -3.94 4.01 10.03
CA ILE A 30 -2.91 4.36 11.00
C ILE A 30 -1.56 3.80 10.51
N PRO A 31 -0.54 4.65 10.27
CA PRO A 31 0.79 4.17 9.92
C PRO A 31 1.46 3.51 11.13
N VAL A 32 2.02 2.32 10.93
CA VAL A 32 2.73 1.54 11.95
C VAL A 32 4.12 1.20 11.44
N THR A 33 5.12 1.53 12.23
CA THR A 33 6.51 1.16 12.01
C THR A 33 6.97 0.22 13.12
N LEU A 34 7.39 -0.99 12.76
CA LEU A 34 8.01 -1.94 13.67
C LEU A 34 9.50 -2.02 13.35
N GLY A 35 10.33 -1.57 14.29
CA GLY A 35 11.78 -1.63 14.19
C GLY A 35 12.35 -2.68 15.12
N ALA A 36 13.14 -3.59 14.58
CA ALA A 36 14.06 -4.43 15.35
C ALA A 36 15.49 -3.95 15.10
N SER A 37 16.31 -3.89 16.14
CA SER A 37 17.73 -3.56 16.02
C SER A 37 18.57 -4.50 16.87
N GLY A 38 19.77 -4.81 16.37
CA GLY A 38 20.72 -5.70 17.04
C GLY A 38 22.15 -5.39 16.64
N VAL A 39 23.10 -5.84 17.45
CA VAL A 39 24.53 -5.67 17.20
C VAL A 39 24.98 -6.70 16.15
N LEU A 40 25.52 -6.21 15.04
CA LEU A 40 26.18 -7.04 14.03
C LEU A 40 27.67 -7.17 14.39
N LYS A 41 28.05 -8.35 14.90
CA LYS A 41 29.44 -8.70 15.23
C LYS A 41 29.68 -10.16 14.88
N LEU A 42 30.06 -10.43 13.64
CA LEU A 42 30.28 -11.77 13.12
C LEU A 42 31.78 -12.07 13.01
N PRO A 43 32.32 -13.07 13.75
CA PRO A 43 33.70 -13.51 13.55
C PRO A 43 33.82 -14.27 12.23
N ILE A 44 34.88 -13.99 11.48
CA ILE A 44 35.28 -14.69 10.26
C ILE A 44 36.63 -15.34 10.57
N THR A 45 36.60 -16.64 10.82
CA THR A 45 37.76 -17.45 11.21
C THR A 45 37.99 -18.60 10.23
N GLY A 46 39.26 -18.98 10.07
CA GLY A 46 39.70 -20.06 9.17
C GLY A 46 41.19 -19.92 8.87
N ASN A 47 41.79 -20.92 8.22
CA ASN A 47 43.23 -20.93 7.94
C ASN A 47 43.44 -21.01 6.42
N ILE A 48 44.35 -20.20 5.88
CA ILE A 48 44.87 -20.42 4.53
C ILE A 48 45.98 -21.46 4.63
N THR A 49 45.82 -22.57 3.92
CA THR A 49 46.72 -23.74 3.95
C THR A 49 47.14 -24.13 2.53
N GLY A 50 48.12 -25.04 2.40
CA GLY A 50 48.57 -25.53 1.09
C GLY A 50 49.41 -24.56 0.25
N LEU A 51 49.78 -23.40 0.80
CA LEU A 51 50.69 -22.46 0.14
C LEU A 51 52.12 -23.03 0.12
N SER A 52 52.71 -23.14 -1.07
CA SER A 52 54.13 -23.50 -1.23
C SER A 52 54.74 -22.90 -2.49
N VAL A 53 56.06 -22.66 -2.43
CA VAL A 53 56.89 -22.38 -3.60
C VAL A 53 57.48 -23.72 -4.05
N GLU A 54 57.28 -24.07 -5.32
CA GLU A 54 57.82 -25.32 -5.88
C GLU A 54 59.35 -25.33 -5.94
N PRO A 55 59.99 -26.52 -5.97
CA PRO A 55 61.44 -26.62 -6.07
C PRO A 55 61.99 -25.88 -7.29
N PHE A 56 63.11 -25.18 -7.11
CA PHE A 56 63.79 -24.45 -8.19
C PHE A 56 65.30 -24.60 -8.09
N THR A 57 66.00 -24.34 -9.19
CA THR A 57 67.48 -24.33 -9.22
C THR A 57 68.01 -22.92 -9.35
N ILE A 58 69.11 -22.63 -8.66
CA ILE A 58 69.95 -21.46 -8.94
C ILE A 58 71.15 -21.96 -9.75
N HIS A 59 71.34 -21.39 -10.94
CA HIS A 59 72.34 -21.82 -11.92
C HIS A 59 72.97 -20.61 -12.62
N GLY A 60 74.12 -20.82 -13.25
CA GLY A 60 74.76 -19.82 -14.12
C GLY A 60 73.93 -19.56 -15.39
N GLY A 61 74.19 -18.42 -16.04
CA GLY A 61 73.44 -17.99 -17.22
C GLY A 61 73.31 -19.08 -18.29
N GLY A 62 72.09 -19.33 -18.78
CA GLY A 62 71.81 -20.40 -19.74
C GLY A 62 71.72 -21.81 -19.16
N GLY A 63 71.70 -21.98 -17.83
CA GLY A 63 71.67 -23.28 -17.16
C GLY A 63 73.06 -23.88 -16.88
N ALA A 64 74.10 -23.08 -17.03
CA ALA A 64 75.49 -23.49 -16.75
C ALA A 64 75.75 -23.68 -15.25
N ALA A 65 76.87 -24.32 -14.92
CA ALA A 65 77.41 -24.32 -13.56
C ALA A 65 77.77 -22.89 -13.10
N ILE A 66 77.81 -22.64 -11.79
CA ILE A 66 78.11 -21.30 -11.24
C ILE A 66 79.63 -21.16 -11.16
N PRO A 67 80.27 -20.21 -11.88
CA PRO A 67 81.73 -20.04 -11.84
C PRO A 67 82.18 -19.47 -10.49
N VAL A 68 83.30 -19.98 -9.96
CA VAL A 68 83.93 -19.48 -8.73
C VAL A 68 85.34 -18.99 -9.04
N ASN A 69 85.52 -17.68 -9.03
CA ASN A 69 86.83 -17.04 -9.05
C ASN A 69 87.27 -16.83 -7.59
N LEU A 70 88.45 -17.33 -7.21
CA LEU A 70 89.06 -17.13 -5.90
C LEU A 70 90.44 -16.50 -6.06
N ASP A 71 90.53 -15.19 -5.78
CA ASP A 71 91.80 -14.47 -5.78
C ASP A 71 92.58 -14.74 -4.48
N LEU A 72 93.63 -15.57 -4.57
CA LEU A 72 94.59 -15.77 -3.49
C LEU A 72 95.66 -14.67 -3.54
N VAL A 73 95.59 -13.71 -2.62
CA VAL A 73 96.69 -12.77 -2.36
C VAL A 73 97.65 -13.42 -1.38
N VAL A 74 98.94 -13.49 -1.75
CA VAL A 74 100.01 -13.97 -0.87
C VAL A 74 100.91 -12.79 -0.50
N ASP A 75 100.70 -12.24 0.69
CA ASP A 75 101.50 -11.12 1.19
C ASP A 75 102.90 -11.60 1.61
N GLY A 76 103.92 -10.93 1.06
CA GLY A 76 105.34 -11.34 1.17
C GLY A 76 105.97 -11.29 2.57
N GLU A 77 105.21 -10.90 3.60
CA GLU A 77 105.61 -11.02 5.00
C GLU A 77 105.48 -12.48 5.51
N SER A 78 104.79 -13.35 4.76
CA SER A 78 104.67 -14.79 5.02
C SER A 78 105.92 -15.60 4.61
N GLY A 79 107.09 -15.26 5.17
CA GLY A 79 108.25 -16.16 5.27
C GLY A 79 108.93 -16.66 3.98
N GLY A 80 108.55 -16.15 2.80
CA GLY A 80 109.13 -16.51 1.50
C GLY A 80 108.45 -17.71 0.82
N ILE A 81 108.40 -17.67 -0.52
CA ILE A 81 107.86 -18.76 -1.35
C ILE A 81 109.01 -19.52 -2.00
N GLY A 82 109.11 -20.83 -1.75
CA GLY A 82 110.07 -21.70 -2.42
C GLY A 82 109.55 -22.21 -3.76
N ILE A 83 110.16 -21.79 -4.88
CA ILE A 83 109.84 -22.31 -6.22
C ILE A 83 110.74 -23.51 -6.52
N PRO A 84 110.20 -24.73 -6.71
CA PRO A 84 110.99 -25.91 -7.06
C PRO A 84 111.30 -25.91 -8.56
N ILE A 85 112.58 -25.84 -8.93
CA ILE A 85 113.05 -26.03 -10.30
C ILE A 85 113.72 -27.40 -10.39
N SER A 86 113.33 -28.19 -11.38
CA SER A 86 113.93 -29.52 -11.66
C SER A 86 114.48 -29.56 -13.08
N LEU A 87 115.70 -30.08 -13.21
CA LEU A 87 116.41 -30.25 -14.48
C LEU A 87 116.67 -31.75 -14.72
N PRO A 88 117.11 -32.19 -15.92
CA PRO A 88 117.39 -33.60 -16.17
C PRO A 88 118.59 -34.12 -15.35
N GLY A 89 118.34 -35.10 -14.47
CA GLY A 89 119.29 -35.62 -13.48
C GLY A 89 118.91 -35.19 -12.06
N ASP A 90 119.44 -35.85 -11.03
CA ASP A 90 119.01 -35.72 -9.62
C ASP A 90 119.49 -34.42 -8.93
N ILE A 91 119.31 -33.27 -9.60
CA ILE A 91 119.66 -31.93 -9.11
C ILE A 91 118.37 -31.14 -8.89
N HIS A 92 117.99 -31.01 -7.62
CA HIS A 92 116.91 -30.13 -7.17
C HIS A 92 117.51 -29.03 -6.30
N PHE A 93 117.12 -27.78 -6.57
CA PHE A 93 117.40 -26.65 -5.68
C PHE A 93 116.19 -25.74 -5.60
N THR A 94 116.00 -25.14 -4.42
CA THR A 94 114.92 -24.18 -4.16
C THR A 94 115.51 -22.79 -4.10
N VAL A 95 114.98 -21.86 -4.90
CA VAL A 95 115.30 -20.45 -4.78
C VAL A 95 114.36 -19.80 -3.76
N HIS A 96 114.92 -19.12 -2.76
CA HIS A 96 114.18 -18.18 -1.93
C HIS A 96 114.14 -16.81 -2.62
N ILE A 97 112.98 -16.15 -2.58
CA ILE A 97 112.80 -14.78 -3.06
C ILE A 97 112.11 -14.00 -1.93
N ASP A 98 112.89 -13.16 -1.26
CA ASP A 98 112.42 -12.39 -0.10
C ASP A 98 111.78 -11.07 -0.56
N GLY A 99 110.59 -10.75 -0.03
CA GLY A 99 110.08 -9.39 0.02
C GLY A 99 109.61 -8.72 -1.29
N LEU A 100 109.48 -9.41 -2.41
CA LEU A 100 108.78 -8.85 -3.58
C LEU A 100 107.25 -8.98 -3.41
N PRO A 101 106.46 -7.92 -3.66
CA PRO A 101 105.00 -8.02 -3.75
C PRO A 101 104.59 -8.65 -5.09
N ILE A 102 104.63 -9.98 -5.16
CA ILE A 102 104.22 -10.75 -6.35
C ILE A 102 102.78 -11.22 -6.19
N THR A 103 101.84 -10.55 -6.86
CA THR A 103 100.45 -11.02 -6.96
C THR A 103 100.39 -12.24 -7.90
N ILE A 104 100.32 -13.45 -7.35
CA ILE A 104 100.15 -14.69 -8.12
C ILE A 104 98.65 -14.99 -8.26
N THR A 105 97.99 -14.41 -9.26
CA THR A 105 96.62 -14.79 -9.61
C THR A 105 96.62 -16.20 -10.19
N VAL A 106 96.21 -17.19 -9.39
CA VAL A 106 95.93 -18.56 -9.84
C VAL A 106 94.44 -18.66 -10.17
N PRO A 107 94.00 -18.64 -11.44
CA PRO A 107 92.62 -18.92 -11.78
C PRO A 107 92.32 -20.38 -11.43
N LEU A 108 91.50 -20.58 -10.40
CA LEU A 108 90.89 -21.87 -10.13
C LEU A 108 89.64 -21.99 -11.00
N ASP A 109 89.73 -22.71 -12.13
CA ASP A 109 88.62 -23.03 -13.03
C ASP A 109 87.62 -24.01 -12.36
N SER A 110 87.04 -23.56 -11.26
CA SER A 110 86.13 -24.30 -10.39
C SER A 110 84.72 -23.78 -10.56
N SER A 111 83.76 -24.70 -10.65
CA SER A 111 82.35 -24.37 -10.81
C SER A 111 81.50 -25.13 -9.81
N LEU A 112 80.58 -24.45 -9.14
CA LEU A 112 79.59 -25.11 -8.29
C LEU A 112 78.47 -25.69 -9.16
N GLU A 113 78.02 -26.88 -8.81
CA GLU A 113 76.80 -27.47 -9.37
C GLU A 113 75.58 -26.57 -9.06
N PRO A 114 74.52 -26.59 -9.89
CA PRO A 114 73.30 -25.84 -9.64
C PRO A 114 72.71 -26.09 -8.25
N ILE A 115 72.50 -25.02 -7.48
CA ILE A 115 71.98 -25.10 -6.12
C ILE A 115 70.50 -25.50 -6.19
N GLN A 116 70.20 -26.70 -5.67
CA GLN A 116 68.85 -27.24 -5.57
C GLN A 116 68.13 -26.63 -4.38
N VAL A 117 67.12 -25.78 -4.63
CA VAL A 117 66.23 -25.28 -3.57
C VAL A 117 65.00 -26.19 -3.49
N PRO A 118 64.79 -26.91 -2.37
CA PRO A 118 63.63 -27.79 -2.22
C PRO A 118 62.33 -26.97 -2.08
N ARG A 119 61.17 -27.64 -2.18
CA ARG A 119 59.86 -27.02 -2.00
C ARG A 119 59.80 -26.27 -0.67
N ILE A 120 59.48 -24.98 -0.71
CA ILE A 120 59.29 -24.15 0.47
C ILE A 120 57.80 -24.16 0.84
N THR A 121 57.44 -24.84 1.93
CA THR A 121 56.08 -24.80 2.48
C THR A 121 55.89 -23.55 3.33
N ILE A 122 54.83 -22.79 3.07
CA ILE A 122 54.43 -21.65 3.90
C ILE A 122 53.48 -22.17 4.98
N SER A 123 53.79 -21.90 6.24
CA SER A 123 52.94 -22.26 7.39
C SER A 123 51.55 -21.66 7.29
N GLU A 124 50.58 -22.27 7.98
CA GLU A 124 49.18 -21.82 7.95
C GLU A 124 49.04 -20.34 8.32
N ILE A 125 48.29 -19.59 7.51
CA ILE A 125 48.00 -18.18 7.78
C ILE A 125 46.62 -18.11 8.44
N PRO A 126 46.53 -17.79 9.75
CA PRO A 126 45.25 -17.70 10.44
C PRO A 126 44.49 -16.42 10.03
N LEU A 127 43.25 -16.59 9.60
CA LEU A 127 42.30 -15.50 9.42
C LEU A 127 41.57 -15.26 10.74
N ASN A 128 41.70 -14.05 11.27
CA ASN A 128 40.93 -13.57 12.41
C ASN A 128 40.39 -12.18 12.07
N LEU A 129 39.23 -12.18 11.43
CA LEU A 129 38.53 -10.98 10.96
C LEU A 129 37.19 -10.88 11.70
N THR A 130 36.66 -9.66 11.86
CA THR A 130 35.31 -9.45 12.40
C THR A 130 34.55 -8.52 11.47
N LEU A 131 33.36 -8.94 11.05
CA LEU A 131 32.42 -8.10 10.34
C LEU A 131 31.53 -7.38 11.38
N GLY A 132 31.69 -6.05 11.44
CA GLY A 132 31.02 -5.19 12.40
C GLY A 132 31.76 -5.08 13.74
N SER A 133 31.04 -4.68 14.79
CA SER A 133 31.58 -4.29 16.10
C SER A 133 30.47 -4.23 17.14
N ASP A 134 30.80 -4.06 18.42
CA ASP A 134 29.82 -3.83 19.50
C ASP A 134 29.01 -2.52 19.35
N SER A 135 29.35 -1.69 18.35
CA SER A 135 28.64 -0.46 17.96
C SER A 135 28.00 -0.52 16.57
N THR A 136 28.19 -1.61 15.81
CA THR A 136 27.62 -1.76 14.46
C THR A 136 26.19 -2.26 14.59
N MET A 137 25.22 -1.35 14.48
CA MET A 137 23.81 -1.71 14.52
C MET A 137 23.32 -2.21 13.15
N LEU A 138 22.69 -3.38 13.14
CA LEU A 138 21.81 -3.80 12.05
C LEU A 138 20.37 -3.42 12.43
N ASN A 139 19.76 -2.57 11.61
CA ASN A 139 18.38 -2.10 11.80
C ASN A 139 17.48 -2.74 10.73
N VAL A 140 16.43 -3.45 11.15
CA VAL A 140 15.39 -3.99 10.28
C VAL A 140 14.08 -3.28 10.61
N GLY A 141 13.55 -2.53 9.65
CA GLY A 141 12.27 -1.83 9.79
C GLY A 141 11.23 -2.40 8.84
N ILE A 142 10.04 -2.69 9.37
CA ILE A 142 8.84 -2.98 8.58
C ILE A 142 7.88 -1.82 8.76
N ALA A 143 7.48 -1.18 7.66
CA ALA A 143 6.47 -0.14 7.62
C ALA A 143 5.19 -0.69 6.97
N GLY A 144 4.03 -0.38 7.56
CA GLY A 144 2.73 -0.76 7.03
C GLY A 144 1.63 0.13 7.58
N ASN A 145 0.42 -0.02 7.02
CA ASN A 145 -0.75 0.74 7.46
C ASN A 145 -1.77 -0.23 8.06
N ILE A 146 -2.21 0.03 9.30
CA ILE A 146 -3.36 -0.68 9.86
C ILE A 146 -4.63 0.08 9.46
N GLY A 147 -5.41 -0.55 8.59
CA GLY A 147 -6.84 -0.31 8.33
C GLY A 147 -7.33 1.14 8.28
N GLY A 148 -7.53 1.67 7.07
CA GLY A 148 -8.51 2.74 6.88
C GLY A 148 -9.90 2.11 6.81
N ILE A 149 -10.89 2.70 7.49
CA ILE A 149 -12.26 2.18 7.51
C ILE A 149 -13.22 3.31 7.16
N THR A 150 -14.01 3.11 6.11
CA THR A 150 -15.16 3.96 5.77
C THR A 150 -16.42 3.27 6.26
N VAL A 151 -17.18 3.94 7.13
CA VAL A 151 -18.47 3.48 7.66
C VAL A 151 -19.56 4.40 7.12
N PRO A 152 -20.60 3.91 6.42
CA PRO A 152 -21.80 4.70 6.17
C PRO A 152 -22.51 4.94 7.50
N VAL A 153 -22.66 6.20 7.89
CA VAL A 153 -23.28 6.61 9.16
C VAL A 153 -24.78 6.79 8.98
N PHE A 154 -25.18 7.37 7.85
CA PHE A 154 -26.53 7.27 7.30
C PHE A 154 -26.49 7.34 5.77
N HIS A 155 -27.52 6.78 5.16
CA HIS A 155 -27.89 6.95 3.77
C HIS A 155 -29.37 7.38 3.75
N LEU A 156 -29.73 8.24 2.81
CA LEU A 156 -31.11 8.65 2.55
C LEU A 156 -31.37 8.52 1.05
N ASP A 157 -32.11 7.47 0.68
CA ASP A 157 -32.55 7.22 -0.69
C ASP A 157 -33.32 8.43 -1.27
N ALA A 158 -33.13 8.68 -2.56
CA ALA A 158 -33.84 9.72 -3.30
C ALA A 158 -35.35 9.40 -3.41
N ALA A 159 -36.16 9.94 -2.49
CA ALA A 159 -37.59 9.64 -2.39
C ALA A 159 -38.49 10.86 -2.71
N PRO A 160 -39.64 10.67 -3.38
CA PRO A 160 -40.66 11.71 -3.54
C PRO A 160 -41.23 12.21 -2.21
N GLY A 161 -41.51 13.51 -2.17
CA GLY A 161 -42.04 14.23 -1.02
C GLY A 161 -41.04 14.48 0.10
N TYR A 162 -41.55 14.98 1.23
CA TYR A 162 -40.81 15.34 2.43
C TYR A 162 -41.60 14.97 3.68
N GLY A 163 -41.07 14.07 4.51
CA GLY A 163 -41.73 13.63 5.74
C GLY A 163 -43.04 12.87 5.52
N ASN A 164 -43.26 12.33 4.32
CA ASN A 164 -44.37 11.42 4.04
C ASN A 164 -44.13 10.07 4.76
N THR A 165 -45.17 9.49 5.34
CA THR A 165 -45.16 8.16 5.97
C THR A 165 -46.20 7.28 5.29
N THR A 166 -45.94 6.94 4.03
CA THR A 166 -46.87 6.22 3.14
C THR A 166 -46.27 4.94 2.58
N ASP A 167 -47.10 3.90 2.38
CA ASP A 167 -46.64 2.60 1.88
C ASP A 167 -46.29 2.64 0.37
N ALA A 168 -47.09 3.35 -0.43
CA ALA A 168 -46.75 3.71 -1.81
C ALA A 168 -46.13 5.13 -1.90
N PRO A 169 -45.29 5.41 -2.93
CA PRO A 169 -44.70 6.74 -3.13
C PRO A 169 -45.74 7.86 -3.17
N SER A 170 -45.41 8.98 -2.53
CA SER A 170 -46.28 10.15 -2.41
C SER A 170 -45.47 11.44 -2.53
N SER A 171 -46.03 12.50 -3.10
CA SER A 171 -45.36 13.78 -3.33
C SER A 171 -45.82 14.88 -2.38
N GLY A 172 -45.06 15.97 -2.27
CA GLY A 172 -45.38 17.07 -1.34
C GLY A 172 -44.91 16.79 0.10
N PHE A 173 -45.73 17.07 1.11
CA PHE A 173 -45.29 17.13 2.52
C PHE A 173 -46.22 16.42 3.50
N PHE A 174 -45.66 15.67 4.45
CA PHE A 174 -46.36 15.12 5.63
C PHE A 174 -47.66 14.33 5.33
N ASN A 175 -47.74 13.65 4.20
CA ASN A 175 -48.83 12.73 3.88
C ASN A 175 -48.61 11.37 4.58
N SER A 176 -49.67 10.61 4.84
CA SER A 176 -49.60 9.30 5.50
C SER A 176 -50.66 8.33 4.98
N GLY A 177 -50.57 7.03 5.30
CA GLY A 177 -51.48 5.99 4.82
C GLY A 177 -50.98 5.26 3.57
N ASP A 178 -51.86 4.52 2.88
CA ASP A 178 -51.45 3.55 1.85
C ASP A 178 -50.69 4.19 0.67
N GLY A 179 -50.89 5.50 0.41
CA GLY A 179 -49.99 6.31 -0.42
C GLY A 179 -50.64 6.86 -1.69
N ASN A 180 -49.86 6.99 -2.77
CA ASN A 180 -50.25 7.70 -4.00
C ASN A 180 -50.74 9.14 -3.72
N ALA A 181 -50.26 9.76 -2.63
CA ALA A 181 -50.74 11.05 -2.15
C ALA A 181 -49.93 12.23 -2.75
N SER A 182 -50.52 13.41 -2.80
CA SER A 182 -49.89 14.64 -3.30
C SER A 182 -50.37 15.89 -2.58
N GLY A 183 -49.46 16.82 -2.28
CA GLY A 183 -49.78 18.10 -1.65
C GLY A 183 -49.27 18.20 -0.20
N PHE A 184 -50.15 18.33 0.79
CA PHE A 184 -49.74 18.56 2.19
C PHE A 184 -50.72 17.93 3.20
N GLY A 185 -50.20 17.12 4.13
CA GLY A 185 -50.94 16.69 5.33
C GLY A 185 -52.10 15.73 5.09
N ASN A 186 -52.10 14.99 3.97
CA ASN A 186 -53.18 14.05 3.65
C ASN A 186 -53.02 12.69 4.35
N VAL A 187 -54.10 11.91 4.51
CA VAL A 187 -54.11 10.62 5.23
C VAL A 187 -54.95 9.57 4.47
N GLY A 188 -54.30 8.61 3.83
CA GLY A 188 -54.93 7.46 3.16
C GLY A 188 -54.36 7.17 1.76
N ASP A 189 -55.22 6.75 0.82
CA ASP A 189 -54.85 6.28 -0.52
C ASP A 189 -55.33 7.23 -1.64
N THR A 190 -54.45 7.50 -2.61
CA THR A 190 -54.77 8.17 -3.88
C THR A 190 -55.43 9.53 -3.62
N ILE A 191 -54.71 10.39 -2.88
CA ILE A 191 -55.21 11.67 -2.38
C ILE A 191 -54.44 12.85 -3.00
N SER A 192 -55.11 13.97 -3.26
CA SER A 192 -54.47 15.20 -3.77
C SER A 192 -54.94 16.48 -3.07
N GLY A 193 -54.02 17.37 -2.73
CA GLY A 193 -54.32 18.66 -2.11
C GLY A 193 -53.89 18.75 -0.64
N LEU A 194 -54.75 19.30 0.23
CA LEU A 194 -54.37 19.81 1.55
C LEU A 194 -55.32 19.30 2.66
N TRP A 195 -54.76 18.64 3.68
CA TRP A 195 -55.45 18.12 4.87
C TRP A 195 -56.60 17.12 4.62
N ASN A 196 -56.55 16.35 3.54
CA ASN A 196 -57.61 15.39 3.21
C ASN A 196 -57.35 14.00 3.82
N VAL A 197 -58.38 13.37 4.38
CA VAL A 197 -58.35 12.00 4.92
C VAL A 197 -59.26 11.12 4.05
N GLY A 198 -58.91 9.85 3.73
CA GLY A 198 -59.83 8.93 3.03
C GLY A 198 -59.21 8.02 1.96
N SER A 199 -59.94 7.77 0.87
CA SER A 199 -59.41 7.12 -0.35
C SER A 199 -60.04 7.74 -1.60
N GLN A 200 -59.21 7.98 -2.63
CA GLN A 200 -59.57 8.56 -3.92
C GLN A 200 -60.18 9.97 -3.76
N VAL A 201 -59.39 10.87 -3.20
CA VAL A 201 -59.83 12.19 -2.68
C VAL A 201 -59.04 13.33 -3.31
N SER A 202 -59.66 14.49 -3.54
CA SER A 202 -58.97 15.69 -4.02
C SER A 202 -59.43 16.96 -3.30
N GLY A 203 -58.59 17.99 -3.22
CA GLY A 203 -58.95 19.34 -2.74
C GLY A 203 -58.49 19.67 -1.32
N PHE A 204 -59.41 20.12 -0.47
CA PHE A 204 -59.12 20.73 0.83
C PHE A 204 -60.06 20.22 1.92
N GLU A 205 -59.51 19.74 3.04
CA GLU A 205 -60.23 19.29 4.25
C GLU A 205 -61.40 18.32 3.98
N ASN A 206 -61.15 17.36 3.08
CA ASN A 206 -62.00 16.19 2.87
C ASN A 206 -61.80 15.13 3.98
N TYR A 207 -62.82 14.33 4.32
CA TYR A 207 -62.73 13.27 5.31
C TYR A 207 -63.51 11.98 4.95
N GLY A 208 -62.89 11.06 4.20
CA GLY A 208 -63.24 9.64 4.03
C GLY A 208 -63.29 9.18 2.55
N GLY A 209 -63.80 7.97 2.25
CA GLY A 209 -63.87 7.39 0.90
C GLY A 209 -65.24 6.75 0.61
N GLU A 210 -65.62 6.41 -0.62
CA GLU A 210 -64.83 6.24 -1.86
C GLU A 210 -65.24 7.27 -2.94
N LEU A 211 -64.25 7.86 -3.65
CA LEU A 211 -64.35 8.92 -4.67
C LEU A 211 -64.91 10.27 -4.17
N LEU A 212 -64.03 11.24 -3.92
CA LEU A 212 -64.36 12.60 -3.49
C LEU A 212 -63.66 13.67 -4.36
N SER A 213 -64.43 14.51 -5.06
CA SER A 213 -63.90 15.77 -5.64
C SER A 213 -63.93 16.93 -4.61
N GLY A 214 -63.02 17.88 -4.78
CA GLY A 214 -62.62 18.77 -3.68
C GLY A 214 -63.27 20.13 -3.57
N LEU A 215 -64.08 20.34 -2.51
CA LEU A 215 -64.53 21.64 -1.97
C LEU A 215 -65.25 21.50 -0.58
N THR A 216 -64.92 20.45 0.20
CA THR A 216 -65.19 20.12 1.64
C THR A 216 -64.71 18.66 1.84
N ASN A 217 -65.20 17.82 2.79
CA ASN A 217 -65.99 16.59 2.49
C ASN A 217 -66.16 15.55 3.62
N LEU A 218 -67.15 14.67 3.39
CA LEU A 218 -67.47 13.30 3.84
C LEU A 218 -67.71 13.00 5.35
N GLY A 219 -68.84 12.31 5.52
CA GLY A 219 -69.01 11.13 6.38
C GLY A 219 -69.81 10.09 5.59
N ASN A 220 -70.87 10.54 4.92
CA ASN A 220 -71.31 10.03 3.61
C ASN A 220 -71.39 11.27 2.69
N THR A 221 -70.27 11.66 2.02
CA THR A 221 -70.10 12.32 0.68
C THR A 221 -68.87 13.19 0.35
N MET A 222 -68.52 13.14 -0.92
CA MET A 222 -67.84 14.08 -1.84
C MET A 222 -68.21 15.61 -1.78
N SER A 223 -67.67 16.47 -2.68
CA SER A 223 -68.21 17.78 -3.13
C SER A 223 -67.68 18.11 -4.56
N GLY A 224 -67.92 19.22 -5.27
CA GLY A 224 -67.99 20.61 -4.81
C GLY A 224 -69.33 21.32 -4.65
N ILE A 225 -70.42 21.05 -5.37
CA ILE A 225 -70.80 20.14 -6.44
C ILE A 225 -70.69 18.60 -6.15
N SER A 226 -70.82 18.08 -4.90
CA SER A 226 -71.09 16.64 -4.45
C SER A 226 -71.24 16.22 -2.89
N ASN A 227 -71.37 17.08 -1.83
CA ASN A 227 -71.64 16.79 -0.34
C ASN A 227 -73.08 16.39 0.19
N THR A 228 -73.31 15.98 1.47
CA THR A 228 -74.47 15.18 2.04
C THR A 228 -74.38 14.84 3.56
N ASN A 229 -75.22 13.90 4.07
CA ASN A 229 -75.21 13.35 5.43
C ASN A 229 -75.88 11.94 5.62
N ALA A 230 -75.27 11.07 6.46
CA ALA A 230 -75.88 9.90 7.10
C ALA A 230 -75.79 9.95 8.64
N LEU A 231 -76.89 9.63 9.34
CA LEU A 231 -76.88 9.30 10.77
C LEU A 231 -76.83 7.77 10.95
N GLY A 232 -75.63 7.22 11.11
CA GLY A 232 -75.40 5.81 11.40
C GLY A 232 -74.51 5.10 10.37
N LEU A 233 -73.59 4.25 10.86
CA LEU A 233 -72.63 3.49 10.05
C LEU A 233 -73.30 2.27 9.39
N ALA A 234 -74.15 2.52 8.37
CA ALA A 234 -74.70 1.51 7.47
C ALA A 234 -75.14 2.06 6.09
N VAL A 235 -74.52 3.17 5.63
CA VAL A 235 -74.78 3.91 4.35
C VAL A 235 -76.06 4.77 4.31
N ALA A 236 -75.95 6.07 3.95
CA ALA A 236 -77.05 6.91 3.41
C ALA A 236 -76.61 8.25 2.75
N GLY A 237 -77.05 8.51 1.50
CA GLY A 237 -77.12 9.85 0.85
C GLY A 237 -76.35 10.03 -0.51
N ILE A 238 -76.45 11.20 -1.18
CA ILE A 238 -75.90 11.73 -2.49
C ILE A 238 -76.05 13.31 -2.42
N VAL A 239 -75.56 14.37 -3.11
CA VAL A 239 -74.32 14.87 -3.80
C VAL A 239 -74.40 16.46 -3.96
N SER A 240 -73.73 17.36 -3.15
CA SER A 240 -73.73 18.90 -2.88
C SER A 240 -72.88 19.96 -3.61
N GLY A 241 -73.48 20.92 -4.34
CA GLY A 241 -73.18 22.36 -4.49
C GLY A 241 -73.57 22.98 -5.86
N VAL A 242 -73.78 22.13 -6.87
CA VAL A 242 -75.01 22.07 -7.69
C VAL A 242 -75.49 20.62 -7.53
N ASN A 243 -76.78 20.42 -7.21
CA ASN A 243 -77.29 19.25 -6.50
C ASN A 243 -76.67 19.14 -5.08
N ASN A 244 -77.37 18.77 -3.98
CA ASN A 244 -76.92 18.20 -2.63
C ASN A 244 -77.65 16.83 -2.32
N ILE A 245 -77.79 16.28 -1.09
CA ILE A 245 -78.88 15.40 -0.47
C ILE A 245 -78.38 14.99 0.96
N GLY A 246 -78.76 13.82 1.49
CA GLY A 246 -78.68 13.44 2.90
C GLY A 246 -79.98 13.85 3.60
N SER A 247 -79.85 14.64 4.66
CA SER A 247 -80.67 15.86 4.68
C SER A 247 -79.91 16.92 3.84
N ARG A 248 -80.63 17.71 3.02
CA ARG A 248 -80.19 18.93 2.28
C ARG A 248 -79.68 18.70 0.82
N LEU A 249 -80.45 18.95 -0.29
CA LEU A 249 -79.93 19.29 -1.67
C LEU A 249 -79.50 20.79 -1.84
N SER A 250 -78.75 21.26 -2.87
CA SER A 250 -78.56 22.69 -3.20
C SER A 250 -77.77 23.01 -4.50
N GLY A 251 -77.82 24.28 -4.90
CA GLY A 251 -77.00 24.95 -5.92
C GLY A 251 -77.83 25.24 -7.16
N LEU A 252 -78.19 24.18 -7.88
CA LEU A 252 -79.53 24.03 -8.45
C LEU A 252 -80.03 22.66 -7.98
N PHE A 253 -81.35 22.51 -7.76
CA PHE A 253 -82.04 21.31 -7.25
C PHE A 253 -81.73 20.98 -5.77
N LEU A 254 -82.78 20.66 -4.96
CA LEU A 254 -82.87 20.71 -3.46
C LEU A 254 -83.84 19.59 -2.90
N ASN A 255 -83.49 18.78 -1.85
CA ASN A 255 -84.22 17.57 -1.29
C ASN A 255 -83.56 16.93 -0.01
N GLY A 256 -84.15 15.91 0.62
CA GLY A 256 -83.85 15.47 1.99
C GLY A 256 -84.82 16.20 2.92
N THR A 257 -84.32 17.06 3.82
CA THR A 257 -84.93 18.40 3.86
C THR A 257 -84.56 19.05 2.54
N VAL A 258 -85.49 19.42 1.65
CA VAL A 258 -85.13 20.38 0.59
C VAL A 258 -84.66 21.64 1.33
N PRO A 259 -83.42 22.13 1.18
CA PRO A 259 -83.13 23.50 1.55
C PRO A 259 -83.91 24.38 0.60
N TYR A 260 -84.22 25.58 1.06
CA TYR A 260 -84.98 26.55 0.29
C TYR A 260 -84.05 27.36 -0.61
#